data_AF-A0A1W1HFJ1-F1
#
_entry.id   AF-A0A1W1HFJ1-F1
#
_cell.length_a   1.000
_cell.length_b   1.000
_cell.length_c   1.000
_cell.angle_alpha   90.00
_cell.angle_beta   90.00
_cell.angle_gamma   90.00
#
_symmetry.space_group_name_H-M   'P 1'
#
loop_
_entity.id
_entity.type
_entity.pdbx_description
1 polymer ?
#
loop_
_entity_poly.entity_id
_entity_poly.type
_entity_poly.pdbx_seq_one_letter_code
_entity_poly.pdbx_strand_id
1 'polypeptide(L)'
;MNKVIFSKKVQKQLMKLPCHIVRKLQIWAGQVEDIGITGLRRYIGYHDEPLKGDRKGQRSIRLSKSYRAFYVEHENKIIIEVLYESLGNSLFLKRLSSFRLWRSSAMYVIEVNKHEY
;
A
#
# COMPACT_ATOMS: atom_id res chain seq x y z
N MET A 1 6.96 -22.11 5.38
CA MET A 1 6.06 -21.03 5.83
C MET A 1 6.74 -19.69 5.58
N ASN A 2 6.00 -18.71 5.09
CA ASN A 2 6.54 -17.37 4.81
C ASN A 2 6.54 -16.53 6.08
N LYS A 3 7.64 -15.86 6.42
CA LYS A 3 7.71 -14.90 7.52
C LYS A 3 7.39 -13.48 7.05
N VAL A 4 6.54 -12.74 7.76
CA VAL A 4 6.22 -11.35 7.41
C VAL A 4 7.12 -10.39 8.17
N ILE A 5 7.75 -9.47 7.44
CA ILE A 5 8.70 -8.49 7.98
C ILE A 5 8.23 -7.09 7.62
N PHE A 6 8.09 -6.24 8.64
CA PHE A 6 7.81 -4.82 8.47
C PHE A 6 9.12 -4.03 8.43
N SER A 7 9.34 -3.25 7.36
CA SER A 7 10.48 -2.34 7.32
C SER A 7 10.38 -1.27 8.43
N LYS A 8 11.52 -0.70 8.85
CA LYS A 8 11.56 0.39 9.84
C LYS A 8 10.68 1.57 9.44
N LYS A 9 10.57 1.84 8.14
CA LYS A 9 9.69 2.89 7.59
C LYS A 9 8.22 2.56 7.85
N VAL A 10 7.80 1.32 7.57
CA VAL A 10 6.42 0.88 7.77
C VAL A 10 6.06 0.89 9.25
N GLN A 11 6.95 0.44 10.13
CA GLN A 11 6.74 0.52 11.58
C GLN A 11 6.42 1.96 12.04
N LYS A 12 7.15 2.96 11.51
CA LYS A 12 6.86 4.37 11.78
C LYS A 12 5.52 4.84 11.20
N GLN A 13 5.11 4.31 10.05
CA GLN A 13 3.80 4.62 9.46
C GLN A 13 2.67 4.03 10.31
N LEU A 14 2.82 2.79 10.78
CA LEU A 14 1.79 2.10 11.60
C LEU A 14 1.40 2.89 12.84
N MET A 15 2.35 3.60 13.47
CA MET A 15 2.07 4.45 14.63
C MET A 15 1.13 5.62 14.33
N LYS A 16 0.97 6.00 13.05
CA LYS A 16 0.16 7.15 12.61
C LYS A 16 -1.16 6.73 11.95
N LEU A 17 -1.36 5.44 11.73
CA LEU A 17 -2.53 4.94 11.01
C LEU A 17 -3.69 4.66 11.95
N PRO A 18 -4.94 4.75 11.47
CA PRO A 18 -6.09 4.32 12.23
C PRO A 18 -5.96 2.86 12.69
N CYS A 19 -6.37 2.57 13.93
CA CYS A 19 -6.19 1.26 14.55
C CYS A 19 -6.77 0.09 13.73
N HIS A 20 -7.90 0.31 13.05
CA HIS A 20 -8.55 -0.69 12.22
C HIS A 20 -7.71 -1.07 10.98
N ILE A 21 -6.92 -0.14 10.44
CA ILE A 21 -6.00 -0.40 9.32
C ILE A 21 -4.83 -1.25 9.80
N VAL A 22 -4.24 -0.88 10.94
CA VAL A 22 -3.14 -1.63 11.57
C VAL A 22 -3.58 -3.06 11.89
N ARG A 23 -4.74 -3.23 12.52
CA ARG A 23 -5.30 -4.53 12.86
C ARG A 23 -5.51 -5.40 11.62
N LYS A 24 -6.08 -4.86 10.55
CA LYS A 24 -6.31 -5.63 9.32
C LYS A 24 -5.00 -6.08 8.66
N LEU A 25 -3.97 -5.25 8.69
CA LEU A 25 -2.64 -5.63 8.20
C LEU A 25 -2.00 -6.72 9.07
N GLN A 26 -2.15 -6.65 10.39
CA GLN A 26 -1.66 -7.69 11.31
C GLN A 26 -2.37 -9.04 11.09
N ILE A 27 -3.71 -9.02 10.89
CA ILE A 27 -4.48 -10.22 10.56
C ILE A 27 -3.98 -10.83 9.25
N TRP A 28 -3.81 -10.00 8.21
CA TRP A 28 -3.25 -10.47 6.95
C TRP A 28 -1.87 -11.09 7.14
N ALA A 29 -1.00 -10.45 7.93
CA ALA A 29 0.34 -10.95 8.19
C ALA A 29 0.32 -12.31 8.90
N GLY A 30 -0.51 -12.46 9.93
CA GLY A 30 -0.69 -13.74 10.63
C GLY A 30 -1.19 -14.83 9.68
N GLN A 31 -2.17 -14.53 8.83
CA GLN A 31 -2.66 -15.49 7.84
C GLN A 31 -1.58 -15.90 6.83
N VAL A 32 -0.72 -14.98 6.39
CA VAL A 32 0.43 -15.33 5.54
C VAL A 32 1.37 -16.31 6.25
N GLU A 33 1.60 -16.12 7.55
CA GLU A 33 2.48 -17.00 8.34
C GLU A 33 1.82 -18.37 8.58
N ASP A 34 0.51 -18.41 8.82
CA ASP A 34 -0.26 -19.62 9.12
C ASP A 34 -0.51 -20.50 7.89
N ILE A 35 -1.03 -19.92 6.80
CA ILE A 35 -1.49 -20.67 5.62
C ILE A 35 -0.63 -20.46 4.36
N GLY A 36 0.37 -19.57 4.42
CA GLY A 36 1.23 -19.22 3.31
C GLY A 36 0.61 -18.24 2.31
N ILE A 37 1.45 -17.45 1.65
CA ILE A 37 0.99 -16.37 0.75
C ILE A 37 0.23 -16.91 -0.46
N THR A 38 0.68 -18.03 -1.03
CA THR A 38 0.00 -18.69 -2.16
C THR A 38 -1.40 -19.18 -1.76
N GLY A 39 -1.54 -19.67 -0.53
CA GLY A 39 -2.82 -20.09 0.01
C GLY A 39 -3.78 -18.91 0.20
N LEU A 40 -3.26 -17.82 0.76
CA LEU A 40 -4.02 -16.61 1.08
C LEU A 40 -4.53 -15.86 -0.16
N ARG A 41 -3.77 -15.88 -1.27
CA ARG A 41 -4.16 -15.26 -2.54
C ARG A 41 -5.44 -15.81 -3.15
N ARG A 42 -5.84 -17.02 -2.79
CA ARG A 42 -7.09 -17.63 -3.26
C ARG A 42 -8.33 -16.95 -2.66
N TYR A 43 -8.17 -16.20 -1.57
CA TYR A 43 -9.25 -15.49 -0.92
C TYR A 43 -9.37 -14.05 -1.46
N ILE A 44 -10.56 -13.70 -1.97
CA ILE A 44 -10.84 -12.43 -2.66
C ILE A 44 -10.72 -11.20 -1.73
N GLY A 45 -10.83 -11.38 -0.40
CA GLY A 45 -11.01 -10.30 0.57
C GLY A 45 -9.90 -9.24 0.66
N TYR A 46 -8.68 -9.57 0.23
CA TYR A 46 -7.55 -8.63 0.23
C TYR A 46 -7.29 -7.99 -1.13
N HIS A 47 -7.94 -8.45 -2.20
CA HIS A 47 -7.68 -8.00 -3.57
C HIS A 47 -6.19 -7.95 -3.91
N ASP A 48 -5.49 -9.06 -3.63
CA ASP A 48 -4.06 -9.17 -3.87
C ASP A 48 -3.76 -9.12 -5.38
N GLU A 49 -3.06 -8.08 -5.82
CA GLU A 49 -2.77 -7.83 -7.23
C GLU A 49 -1.26 -7.61 -7.49
N PRO A 50 -0.68 -8.23 -8.54
CA PRO A 50 0.67 -7.94 -8.96
C PRO A 50 0.75 -6.55 -9.60
N LEU A 51 1.79 -5.79 -9.26
CA LEU A 51 2.04 -4.48 -9.87
C LEU A 51 2.84 -4.62 -11.18
N LYS A 52 2.68 -3.62 -12.04
CA LYS A 52 3.31 -3.54 -13.38
C LYS A 52 4.22 -2.30 -13.48
N GLY A 53 4.99 -2.20 -14.56
CA GLY A 53 5.89 -1.07 -14.81
C GLY A 53 7.04 -0.98 -13.80
N ASP A 54 7.34 0.22 -13.32
CA ASP A 54 8.43 0.49 -12.35
C ASP A 54 8.29 -0.26 -11.03
N ARG A 55 7.10 -0.78 -10.74
CA ARG A 55 6.80 -1.53 -9.53
C ARG A 55 6.70 -3.03 -9.78
N LYS A 56 7.17 -3.52 -10.93
CA LYS A 56 7.22 -4.95 -11.24
C LYS A 56 7.99 -5.69 -10.13
N GLY A 57 7.43 -6.80 -9.67
CA GLY A 57 7.97 -7.57 -8.54
C GLY A 57 7.37 -7.19 -7.17
N GLN A 58 6.65 -6.07 -7.09
CA GLN A 58 5.82 -5.73 -5.93
C GLN A 58 4.37 -6.16 -6.13
N ARG A 59 3.65 -6.26 -5.01
CA ARG A 59 2.23 -6.57 -4.96
C ARG A 59 1.48 -5.62 -4.03
N SER A 60 0.20 -5.48 -4.29
CA SER A 60 -0.73 -4.56 -3.63
C SER A 60 -1.82 -5.36 -2.92
N ILE A 61 -2.11 -5.03 -1.67
CA ILE A 61 -3.29 -5.53 -0.95
C ILE A 61 -4.13 -4.37 -0.45
N ARG A 62 -5.45 -4.57 -0.45
CA ARG A 62 -6.43 -3.61 0.03
C ARG A 62 -6.72 -3.79 1.52
N LEU A 63 -6.37 -2.77 2.30
CA LEU A 63 -6.73 -2.69 3.72
C LEU A 63 -8.09 -2.00 3.90
N SER A 64 -8.35 -0.92 3.15
CA SER A 64 -9.68 -0.30 3.09
C SER A 64 -9.91 0.34 1.72
N LYS A 65 -11.00 1.11 1.56
CA LYS A 65 -11.20 1.93 0.35
C LYS A 65 -10.04 2.92 0.13
N SER A 66 -9.49 3.45 1.21
CA SER A 66 -8.44 4.49 1.17
C SER A 66 -7.03 3.96 1.44
N TYR A 67 -6.87 2.77 2.01
CA TYR A 67 -5.54 2.27 2.41
C TYR A 67 -5.12 1.00 1.67
N ARG A 68 -3.87 1.00 1.20
CA ARG A 68 -3.20 -0.15 0.58
C ARG A 68 -1.86 -0.41 1.27
N ALA A 69 -1.47 -1.68 1.33
CA ALA A 69 -0.11 -2.10 1.66
C ALA A 69 0.57 -2.68 0.43
N PHE A 70 1.87 -2.45 0.34
CA PHE A 70 2.70 -2.97 -0.74
C PHE A 70 3.78 -3.88 -0.18
N TYR A 71 3.96 -5.03 -0.82
CA TYR A 71 4.91 -6.03 -0.38
C TYR A 71 5.71 -6.64 -1.54
N VAL A 72 6.86 -7.19 -1.21
CA VAL A 72 7.70 -8.02 -2.09
C VAL A 72 7.85 -9.42 -1.50
N GLU A 73 8.04 -10.38 -2.37
CA GLU A 73 8.28 -11.78 -2.00
C GLU A 73 9.75 -12.14 -2.18
N HIS A 74 10.29 -12.79 -1.17
CA HIS A 74 11.54 -13.53 -1.22
C HIS A 74 11.24 -14.97 -0.80
N GLU A 75 12.14 -15.90 -1.11
CA GLU A 75 11.95 -17.35 -0.96
C GLU A 75 11.12 -17.77 0.26
N ASN A 76 11.47 -17.27 1.45
CA ASN A 76 10.76 -17.58 2.70
C ASN A 76 10.25 -16.33 3.45
N LYS A 77 10.23 -15.16 2.81
CA LYS A 77 9.94 -13.89 3.48
C LYS A 77 9.03 -13.01 2.64
N ILE A 78 8.11 -12.33 3.33
CA ILE A 78 7.27 -11.29 2.76
C ILE A 78 7.64 -9.98 3.44
N ILE A 79 8.10 -9.01 2.66
CA ILE A 79 8.55 -7.73 3.19
C ILE A 79 7.52 -6.66 2.85
N ILE A 80 6.94 -6.03 3.88
CA ILE A 80 6.08 -4.86 3.70
C ILE A 80 6.96 -3.62 3.58
N GLU A 81 6.88 -2.96 2.42
CA GLU A 81 7.75 -1.83 2.08
C GLU A 81 7.08 -0.48 2.32
N VAL A 82 5.78 -0.37 2.03
CA VAL A 82 5.06 0.91 2.03
C VAL A 82 3.59 0.72 2.39
N LEU A 83 3.07 1.63 3.21
CA LEU A 83 1.62 1.86 3.38
C LEU A 83 1.23 3.17 2.70
N TYR A 84 0.12 3.16 1.96
CA TYR A 84 -0.38 4.33 1.23
C TYR A 84 -1.84 4.61 1.55
N GLU A 85 -2.14 5.89 1.73
CA GLU A 85 -3.49 6.44 1.78
C GLU A 85 -3.79 7.16 0.47
N SER A 86 -4.83 6.73 -0.25
CA SER A 86 -5.17 7.28 -1.56
C SER A 86 -5.90 8.61 -1.54
N LEU A 87 -6.27 9.15 -0.37
CA LEU A 87 -7.06 10.40 -0.30
C LEU A 87 -6.41 11.54 0.51
N GLY A 88 -5.26 11.34 1.17
CA GLY A 88 -4.74 12.32 2.14
C GLY A 88 -3.30 12.80 1.99
N ASN A 89 -2.47 12.21 1.12
CA ASN A 89 -1.04 12.55 1.04
C ASN A 89 -0.58 12.87 -0.40
N SER A 90 -1.06 14.01 -0.90
CA SER A 90 -0.58 14.68 -2.14
C SER A 90 0.94 14.95 -2.12
N LEU A 91 1.57 15.01 -0.94
CA LEU A 91 2.99 15.34 -0.80
C LEU A 91 3.98 14.20 -1.11
N PHE A 92 3.55 12.93 -1.12
CA PHE A 92 4.49 11.80 -1.36
C PHE A 92 4.59 11.36 -2.82
N LEU A 93 3.64 11.76 -3.68
CA LEU A 93 3.73 11.55 -5.13
C LEU A 93 4.88 12.36 -5.77
N LYS A 94 5.46 13.33 -5.05
CA LYS A 94 6.61 14.13 -5.51
C LYS A 94 7.97 13.43 -5.36
N ARG A 95 8.06 12.32 -4.62
CA ARG A 95 9.34 11.60 -4.41
C ARG A 95 9.54 10.40 -5.37
N LEU A 96 8.64 10.23 -6.33
CA LEU A 96 8.75 9.22 -7.40
C LEU A 96 8.71 9.85 -8.81
N SER A 97 9.04 11.13 -8.94
CA SER A 97 9.11 11.79 -10.25
C SER A 97 10.53 12.28 -10.53
N SER A 98 11.39 11.38 -10.98
CA SER A 98 12.38 11.76 -11.97
C SER A 98 11.91 11.15 -13.29
N PHE A 99 11.81 12.02 -14.31
CA PHE A 99 11.48 11.76 -15.72
C PHE A 99 10.01 11.87 -16.17
N ARG A 100 9.66 13.14 -16.44
CA ARG A 100 9.03 13.70 -17.66
C ARG A 100 7.61 13.23 -18.03
N LEU A 101 6.73 14.23 -18.17
CA LEU A 101 5.36 14.22 -18.71
C LEU A 101 4.23 13.86 -17.74
N TRP A 102 3.98 14.71 -16.75
CA TRP A 102 2.60 14.90 -16.28
C TRP A 102 2.37 16.31 -15.71
N ARG A 103 2.33 17.31 -16.60
CA ARG A 103 1.74 18.61 -16.33
C ARG A 103 0.83 18.94 -17.51
N SER A 104 -0.46 18.61 -17.42
CA SER A 104 -1.48 19.34 -18.20
C SER A 104 -2.93 19.14 -17.76
N SER A 105 -3.27 18.18 -16.89
CA SER A 105 -4.71 17.97 -16.56
C SER A 105 -5.07 18.06 -15.08
N ALA A 106 -4.12 18.02 -14.15
CA ALA A 106 -4.40 18.03 -12.72
C ALA A 106 -4.54 19.44 -12.09
N MET A 107 -4.27 20.51 -12.85
CA MET A 107 -4.32 21.89 -12.32
C MET A 107 -5.72 22.48 -12.30
N TYR A 108 -6.65 21.96 -13.11
CA TYR A 108 -7.99 22.55 -13.27
C TYR A 108 -9.03 22.11 -12.22
N VAL A 109 -8.75 21.07 -11.43
CA VAL A 109 -9.75 20.48 -10.50
C VAL A 109 -9.64 21.06 -9.08
N ILE A 110 -8.51 21.68 -8.74
CA ILE A 110 -8.25 22.12 -7.36
C ILE A 110 -8.75 23.56 -7.10
N GLU A 111 -9.03 24.33 -8.14
CA GLU A 111 -9.40 25.75 -8.00
C GLU A 111 -10.88 25.98 -7.67
N VAL A 112 -11.74 24.95 -7.79
CA VAL A 112 -13.20 25.10 -7.67
C VAL A 112 -13.73 24.88 -6.24
N ASN A 113 -12.94 24.35 -5.30
CA ASN A 113 -13.44 23.95 -3.97
C ASN A 113 -12.74 24.66 -2.80
N LYS A 114 -12.67 26.01 -2.83
CA LYS A 114 -12.18 26.81 -1.68
C LYS A 114 -13.12 27.91 -1.19
N HIS A 115 -14.38 27.91 -1.64
CA HIS A 115 -15.42 28.77 -1.08
C HIS A 115 -16.61 27.90 -0.70
N GLU A 116 -16.59 27.34 0.52
CA GLU A 116 -17.77 27.07 1.33
C GLU A 116 -17.34 26.44 2.67
N TYR A 117 -17.64 27.17 3.75
CA TYR A 117 -17.53 26.86 5.19
C TYR A 117 -16.13 26.88 5.84
#